data_AF-A0A932W0W8-F1
#
_entry.id   AF-A0A932W0W8-F1
#
_cell.length_a   1.000
_cell.length_b   1.000
_cell.length_c   1.000
_cell.angle_alpha   90.00
_cell.angle_beta   90.00
_cell.angle_gamma   90.00
#
_symmetry.space_group_name_H-M   'P 1'
#
loop_
_entity.id
_entity.type
_entity.pdbx_description
1 polymer ?
#
loop_
_entity_poly.entity_id
_entity_poly.type
_entity_poly.pdbx_seq_one_letter_code
_entity_poly.pdbx_strand_id
1 'polypeptide(L)'
;MNDSNEFPEFRSVGGLLVLDRVSWATRLASYPSRIIRPPAVPLKLEVIIRRYRGIEGEPWPPRKDISSLPPYICEGLANPANYPDVRVYIELCSQEFLSSDLIYCDFLISNEPDIPDYLRTDFSFCGYDCGFYLSEFGHYSALFHEVIFGVNEKLRKFGELLNEHLLLDSRNAVEDLTDLRKRLLDQGVDLEVDDEIHPIGIYGVIK
;
A
#
# COMPACT_ATOMS: atom_id res chain seq x y z
N MET A 1 36.96 9.69 5.35
CA MET A 1 36.69 8.30 4.95
C MET A 1 35.19 8.16 5.00
N ASN A 2 34.56 8.30 3.83
CA ASN A 2 33.13 8.11 3.67
C ASN A 2 32.92 6.61 3.56
N ASP A 3 32.41 5.99 4.61
CA ASP A 3 31.77 4.69 4.49
C ASP A 3 30.40 4.96 3.85
N SER A 4 30.39 4.92 2.52
CA SER A 4 29.20 4.61 1.75
C SER A 4 28.73 3.24 2.21
N ASN A 5 27.73 3.21 3.09
CA ASN A 5 26.86 2.06 3.25
C ASN A 5 26.17 1.84 1.91
N GLU A 6 26.86 1.11 1.04
CA GLU A 6 26.29 0.45 -0.12
C GLU A 6 25.26 -0.53 0.44
N PHE A 7 24.00 -0.07 0.49
CA PHE A 7 22.87 -0.97 0.63
C PHE A 7 22.98 -2.01 -0.49
N PRO A 8 22.88 -3.31 -0.18
CA PRO A 8 22.90 -4.32 -1.21
C PRO A 8 21.77 -4.01 -2.20
N GLU A 9 22.09 -3.99 -3.50
CA GLU A 9 21.13 -3.83 -4.60
C GLU A 9 20.12 -5.00 -4.62
N PHE A 10 19.25 -5.10 -3.61
CA PHE A 10 17.97 -5.77 -3.74
C PHE A 10 17.06 -4.80 -4.51
N ARG A 11 17.33 -4.64 -5.81
CA ARG A 11 16.33 -4.10 -6.75
C ARG A 11 15.26 -5.18 -6.96
N SER A 12 14.53 -5.52 -5.91
CA SER A 12 13.32 -6.32 -6.06
C SER A 12 12.29 -5.44 -6.74
N VAL A 13 11.92 -5.84 -7.96
CA VAL A 13 10.94 -5.18 -8.85
C VAL A 13 9.52 -5.20 -8.27
N GLY A 14 9.34 -5.84 -7.11
CA GLY A 14 8.10 -5.93 -6.38
C GLY A 14 8.15 -7.00 -5.30
N GLY A 15 7.10 -7.10 -4.49
CA GLY A 15 7.03 -8.06 -3.39
C GLY A 15 5.61 -8.34 -2.92
N LEU A 16 5.43 -9.45 -2.21
CA LEU A 16 4.17 -9.83 -1.61
C LEU A 16 3.99 -9.12 -0.26
N LEU A 17 2.77 -8.66 0.00
CA LEU A 17 2.41 -7.96 1.22
C LEU A 17 1.06 -8.46 1.73
N VAL A 18 1.03 -8.84 3.01
CA VAL A 18 -0.20 -9.22 3.72
C VAL A 18 -0.63 -8.07 4.62
N LEU A 19 -1.87 -7.62 4.46
CA LEU A 19 -2.43 -6.47 5.18
C LEU A 19 -3.70 -6.85 5.93
N ASP A 20 -3.76 -6.52 7.21
CA ASP A 20 -5.03 -6.43 7.95
C ASP A 20 -5.53 -4.98 7.96
N ARG A 21 -6.58 -4.71 7.18
CA ARG A 21 -7.19 -3.37 7.07
C ARG A 21 -8.25 -3.13 8.13
N VAL A 22 -8.94 -4.18 8.57
CA VAL A 22 -10.09 -4.06 9.47
C VAL A 22 -9.61 -3.76 10.88
N SER A 23 -8.64 -4.53 11.39
CA SER A 23 -8.06 -4.30 12.70
C SER A 23 -7.29 -2.98 12.74
N TRP A 24 -6.62 -2.63 11.64
CA TRP A 24 -5.93 -1.35 11.49
C TRP A 24 -6.90 -0.16 11.60
N ALA A 25 -7.99 -0.16 10.83
CA ALA A 25 -8.97 0.92 10.88
C ALA A 25 -9.71 0.98 12.23
N THR A 26 -10.01 -0.18 12.83
CA THR A 26 -10.61 -0.25 14.18
C THR A 26 -9.67 0.37 15.22
N ARG A 27 -8.37 0.09 15.14
CA ARG A 27 -7.36 0.70 16.01
C ARG A 27 -7.27 2.20 15.78
N LEU A 28 -7.20 2.68 14.54
CA LEU A 28 -7.22 4.12 14.25
C LEU A 28 -8.44 4.82 14.87
N ALA A 29 -9.63 4.23 14.75
CA ALA A 29 -10.84 4.77 15.37
C ALA A 29 -10.79 4.79 16.91
N SER A 30 -10.00 3.89 17.52
CA SER A 30 -9.81 3.83 18.97
C SER A 30 -8.77 4.82 19.53
N TYR A 31 -7.98 5.47 18.67
CA TYR A 31 -7.03 6.52 19.06
C TYR A 31 -7.65 7.91 18.85
N PRO A 32 -8.21 8.57 19.88
CA PRO A 32 -8.92 9.84 19.74
C PRO A 32 -8.06 11.00 19.22
N SER A 33 -6.72 10.88 19.24
CA SER A 33 -5.80 11.86 18.68
C SER A 33 -5.58 11.73 17.16
N ARG A 34 -6.02 10.63 16.53
CA ARG A 34 -5.97 10.42 15.08
C ARG A 34 -7.38 10.53 14.51
N ILE A 35 -7.87 11.76 14.38
CA ILE A 35 -9.18 12.03 13.78
C ILE A 35 -9.13 11.52 12.32
N ILE A 36 -9.77 10.39 12.05
CA ILE A 36 -10.12 10.01 10.68
C ILE A 36 -11.10 11.08 10.20
N ARG A 37 -10.61 11.94 9.32
CA ARG A 37 -11.38 13.05 8.76
C ARG A 37 -12.53 12.48 7.92
N PRO A 38 -13.60 13.25 7.66
CA PRO A 38 -14.59 12.84 6.68
C PRO A 38 -13.90 12.58 5.34
N PRO A 39 -14.15 11.42 4.69
CA PRO A 39 -13.48 11.10 3.45
C PRO A 39 -13.88 12.09 2.35
N ALA A 40 -12.96 12.33 1.43
CA ALA A 40 -13.19 13.15 0.25
C ALA A 40 -14.13 12.50 -0.76
N VAL A 41 -14.12 11.18 -0.79
CA VAL A 41 -15.04 10.37 -1.59
C VAL A 41 -16.37 10.20 -0.87
N PRO A 42 -17.52 10.15 -1.58
CA PRO A 42 -18.85 10.02 -0.99
C PRO A 42 -19.15 8.58 -0.53
N LEU A 43 -18.22 7.97 0.21
CA LEU A 43 -18.30 6.60 0.71
C LEU A 43 -18.20 6.60 2.23
N LYS A 44 -18.90 5.65 2.87
CA LYS A 44 -18.73 5.39 4.31
C LYS A 44 -17.37 4.76 4.58
N LEU A 45 -16.81 4.99 5.75
CA LEU A 45 -15.53 4.42 6.19
C LEU A 45 -15.48 2.89 6.03
N GLU A 46 -16.53 2.18 6.42
CA GLU A 46 -16.65 0.71 6.25
C GLU A 46 -16.51 0.27 4.78
N VAL A 47 -17.05 1.07 3.85
CA VAL A 47 -16.99 0.79 2.42
C VAL A 47 -15.59 1.09 1.88
N ILE A 48 -14.97 2.17 2.36
CA ILE A 48 -13.59 2.53 2.02
C ILE A 48 -12.63 1.42 2.44
N ILE A 49 -12.69 0.99 3.71
CA ILE A 49 -11.83 -0.08 4.25
C ILE A 49 -11.99 -1.37 3.45
N ARG A 50 -13.23 -1.71 3.06
CA ARG A 50 -13.49 -2.94 2.29
C ARG A 50 -13.00 -2.87 0.84
N ARG A 51 -13.08 -1.69 0.22
CA ARG A 51 -12.76 -1.49 -1.20
C ARG A 51 -11.28 -1.18 -1.44
N TYR A 52 -10.66 -0.43 -0.54
CA TYR A 52 -9.29 0.01 -0.67
C TYR A 52 -8.33 -1.18 -0.73
N ARG A 53 -7.50 -1.23 -1.78
CA ARG A 53 -6.51 -2.30 -1.99
C ARG A 53 -5.06 -1.84 -1.93
N GLY A 54 -4.78 -0.54 -1.70
CA GLY A 54 -3.42 0.01 -1.65
C GLY A 54 -2.60 -0.44 -0.44
N ILE A 55 -1.46 0.18 -0.20
CA ILE A 55 -0.46 -0.33 0.77
C ILE A 55 -0.77 0.00 2.24
N GLU A 56 -1.82 0.80 2.50
CA GLU A 56 -2.14 1.30 3.84
C GLU A 56 -2.89 0.26 4.70
N GLY A 57 -2.34 -0.11 5.86
CA GLY A 57 -2.92 -1.11 6.76
C GLY A 57 -1.97 -1.57 7.85
N GLU A 58 -2.24 -2.73 8.47
CA GLU A 58 -1.27 -3.42 9.32
C GLU A 58 -0.55 -4.50 8.53
N PRO A 59 0.74 -4.31 8.18
CA PRO A 59 1.54 -5.33 7.55
C PRO A 59 1.77 -6.52 8.48
N TRP A 60 1.75 -7.73 7.92
CA TRP A 60 2.17 -8.96 8.60
C TRP A 60 1.58 -9.11 10.01
N PRO A 61 0.24 -9.06 10.16
CA PRO A 61 -0.42 -9.08 11.47
C PRO A 61 0.04 -10.30 12.30
N PRO A 62 0.57 -10.09 13.53
CA PRO A 62 1.21 -11.16 14.29
C PRO A 62 0.19 -12.20 14.79
N ARG A 63 0.53 -13.48 14.68
CA ARG A 63 -0.20 -14.60 15.32
C ARG A 63 0.77 -15.63 15.92
N LYS A 64 0.26 -16.43 16.88
CA LYS A 64 1.02 -17.34 17.75
C LYS A 64 1.98 -18.21 16.94
N ASP A 65 3.26 -18.12 17.29
CA ASP A 65 4.41 -18.78 16.68
C ASP A 65 4.89 -18.23 15.33
N ILE A 66 5.16 -16.92 15.34
CA ILE A 66 5.86 -16.13 14.30
C ILE A 66 7.23 -16.76 13.91
N SER A 67 7.77 -17.67 14.72
CA SER A 67 9.01 -18.40 14.40
C SER A 67 8.90 -19.30 13.15
N SER A 68 7.66 -19.49 12.65
CA SER A 68 7.34 -20.20 11.41
C SER A 68 6.96 -19.29 10.23
N LEU A 69 6.99 -17.96 10.39
CA LEU A 69 6.91 -17.05 9.22
C LEU A 69 8.04 -17.40 8.25
N PRO A 70 7.82 -17.36 6.92
CA PRO A 70 8.91 -17.53 5.97
C PRO A 70 10.00 -16.49 6.29
N PRO A 71 11.25 -16.90 6.58
CA PRO A 71 12.32 -16.05 7.13
C PRO A 71 12.91 -15.03 6.13
N TYR A 72 12.14 -14.58 5.15
CA TYR A 72 12.64 -13.82 4.00
C TYR A 72 11.78 -12.59 3.68
N ILE A 73 11.34 -11.88 4.73
CA ILE A 73 10.81 -10.53 4.58
C ILE A 73 12.03 -9.59 4.47
N CYS A 74 12.16 -8.91 3.33
CA CYS A 74 13.16 -7.88 3.11
C CYS A 74 12.40 -6.56 2.96
N GLU A 75 12.79 -5.54 3.76
CA GLU A 75 12.13 -4.23 3.73
C GLU A 75 10.60 -4.31 3.88
N GLY A 76 10.13 -5.25 4.70
CA GLY A 76 8.71 -5.45 5.00
C GLY A 76 7.90 -6.13 3.87
N LEU A 77 8.53 -6.68 2.83
CA LEU A 77 7.89 -7.44 1.76
C LEU A 77 8.47 -8.86 1.65
N ALA A 78 7.64 -9.83 1.29
CA ALA A 78 8.10 -11.19 1.01
C ALA A 78 8.47 -11.35 -0.46
N ASN A 79 9.55 -12.08 -0.73
CA ASN A 79 9.93 -12.44 -2.10
C ASN A 79 8.78 -13.20 -2.79
N PRO A 80 8.42 -12.85 -4.04
CA PRO A 80 7.37 -13.54 -4.81
C PRO A 80 7.52 -15.07 -4.88
N ALA A 81 8.76 -15.57 -4.88
CA ALA A 81 9.04 -17.02 -4.89
C ALA A 81 8.47 -17.75 -3.66
N ASN A 82 8.21 -17.03 -2.57
CA ASN A 82 7.64 -17.57 -1.34
C ASN A 82 6.10 -17.54 -1.33
N TYR A 83 5.44 -17.29 -2.47
CA TYR A 83 3.99 -17.25 -2.58
C TYR A 83 3.27 -18.46 -1.94
N PRO A 84 3.73 -19.72 -2.12
CA PRO A 84 3.10 -20.86 -1.46
C PRO A 84 3.08 -20.75 0.08
N ASP A 85 4.18 -20.28 0.68
CA ASP A 85 4.29 -20.13 2.14
C ASP A 85 3.43 -18.95 2.63
N VAL A 86 3.40 -17.85 1.88
CA VAL A 86 2.55 -16.70 2.17
C VAL A 86 1.07 -17.07 2.13
N ARG A 87 0.66 -17.95 1.18
CA ARG A 87 -0.70 -18.48 1.11
C ARG A 87 -1.09 -19.28 2.35
N VAL A 88 -0.20 -20.16 2.83
CA VAL A 88 -0.42 -20.90 4.08
C VAL A 88 -0.58 -19.94 5.26
N TYR A 89 0.27 -18.91 5.33
CA TYR A 89 0.18 -17.88 6.37
C TYR A 89 -1.19 -17.15 6.37
N ILE A 90 -1.69 -16.73 5.21
CA ILE A 90 -3.01 -16.05 5.12
C ILE A 90 -4.16 -16.97 5.49
N GLU A 91 -4.10 -18.24 5.12
CA GLU A 91 -5.13 -19.21 5.50
C GLU A 91 -5.19 -19.36 7.02
N LEU A 92 -4.03 -19.35 7.70
CA LEU A 92 -3.96 -19.31 9.16
C LEU A 92 -4.52 -18.01 9.73
N CYS A 93 -4.24 -16.85 9.12
CA CYS A 93 -4.79 -15.56 9.54
C CYS A 93 -6.31 -15.47 9.37
N SER A 94 -6.84 -16.00 8.27
CA SER A 94 -8.24 -15.89 7.86
C SER A 94 -9.21 -16.69 8.74
N GLN A 95 -8.71 -17.68 9.48
CA GLN A 95 -9.51 -18.46 10.44
C GLN A 95 -9.88 -17.65 11.70
N GLU A 96 -9.13 -16.59 12.02
CA GLU A 96 -9.32 -15.82 13.25
C GLU A 96 -9.68 -14.33 13.03
N PHE A 97 -9.61 -13.82 11.80
CA PHE A 97 -9.93 -12.42 11.47
C PHE A 97 -10.88 -12.30 10.26
N LEU A 98 -11.56 -11.16 10.17
CA LEU A 98 -12.26 -10.71 8.95
C LEU A 98 -11.21 -10.38 7.87
N SER A 99 -10.75 -11.40 7.15
CA SER A 99 -9.96 -11.37 5.90
C SER A 99 -8.76 -10.41 5.87
N SER A 100 -7.55 -10.96 6.01
CA SER A 100 -6.34 -10.27 5.55
C SER A 100 -6.33 -10.20 4.02
N ASP A 101 -5.92 -9.06 3.47
CA ASP A 101 -5.68 -8.90 2.03
C ASP A 101 -4.26 -9.39 1.72
N LEU A 102 -4.10 -10.10 0.60
CA LEU A 102 -2.82 -10.36 -0.02
C LEU A 102 -2.72 -9.54 -1.29
N ILE A 103 -1.66 -8.74 -1.37
CA ILE A 103 -1.34 -7.97 -2.56
C ILE A 103 0.09 -8.23 -3.00
N TYR A 104 0.34 -8.04 -4.30
CA TYR A 104 1.67 -7.85 -4.84
C TYR A 104 1.87 -6.37 -5.16
N CYS A 105 2.92 -5.80 -4.59
CA CYS A 105 3.34 -4.43 -4.79
C CYS A 105 4.43 -4.41 -5.86
N ASP A 106 4.16 -3.78 -7.00
CA ASP A 106 5.08 -3.56 -8.11
C ASP A 106 5.65 -2.15 -8.00
N PHE A 107 6.87 -2.01 -7.48
CA PHE A 107 7.55 -0.72 -7.40
C PHE A 107 8.13 -0.45 -8.77
N LEU A 108 7.38 0.32 -9.57
CA LEU A 108 7.59 0.56 -11.00
C LEU A 108 8.95 1.24 -11.30
N ILE A 109 10.05 0.48 -11.19
CA ILE A 109 11.39 0.90 -11.61
C ILE A 109 11.45 0.97 -13.16
N SER A 110 10.54 0.27 -13.84
CA SER A 110 10.42 0.22 -15.29
C SER A 110 9.03 0.63 -15.80
N ASN A 111 8.91 0.86 -17.11
CA ASN A 111 7.65 1.24 -17.75
C ASN A 111 6.66 0.08 -17.95
N GLU A 112 7.08 -1.15 -17.67
CA GLU A 112 6.25 -2.33 -17.86
C GLU A 112 5.86 -2.94 -16.52
N PRO A 113 4.59 -3.31 -16.32
CA PRO A 113 4.15 -3.95 -15.08
C PRO A 113 4.78 -5.34 -14.94
N ASP A 114 5.59 -5.53 -13.91
CA ASP A 114 6.44 -6.72 -13.73
C ASP A 114 5.95 -7.54 -12.53
N ILE A 115 4.79 -8.18 -12.71
CA ILE A 115 4.39 -9.29 -11.85
C ILE A 115 4.87 -10.60 -12.50
N PRO A 116 5.48 -11.52 -11.72
CA PRO A 116 5.88 -12.82 -12.25
C PRO A 116 4.72 -13.60 -12.87
N ASP A 117 4.94 -14.22 -14.02
CA ASP A 117 3.90 -14.92 -14.78
C ASP A 117 3.16 -16.00 -13.98
N TYR A 118 3.85 -16.70 -13.08
CA TYR A 118 3.25 -17.71 -12.21
C TYR A 118 2.30 -17.12 -11.14
N LEU A 119 2.40 -15.82 -10.85
CA LEU A 119 1.45 -15.13 -9.98
C LEU A 119 0.25 -14.58 -10.77
N ARG A 120 0.39 -14.34 -12.08
CA ARG A 120 -0.71 -13.82 -12.91
C ARG A 120 -1.94 -14.73 -12.94
N THR A 121 -1.80 -16.00 -12.59
CA THR A 121 -2.92 -16.95 -12.46
C THR A 121 -3.81 -16.66 -11.26
N ASP A 122 -3.23 -16.11 -10.19
CA ASP A 122 -3.92 -15.89 -8.93
C ASP A 122 -4.11 -14.40 -8.61
N PHE A 123 -3.46 -13.50 -9.36
CA PHE A 123 -3.50 -12.06 -9.13
C PHE A 123 -4.00 -11.29 -10.35
N SER A 124 -4.84 -10.28 -10.10
CA SER A 124 -5.27 -9.30 -11.10
C SER A 124 -4.82 -7.90 -10.71
N PHE A 125 -4.56 -7.07 -11.72
CA PHE A 125 -4.21 -5.67 -11.51
C PHE A 125 -5.40 -4.91 -10.93
N CYS A 126 -5.21 -4.25 -9.79
CA CYS A 126 -6.23 -3.47 -9.10
C CYS A 126 -6.12 -1.97 -9.37
N GLY A 127 -5.00 -1.48 -9.90
CA GLY A 127 -4.72 -0.05 -10.08
C GLY A 127 -3.39 0.35 -9.47
N TYR A 128 -3.15 1.65 -9.42
CA TYR A 128 -1.94 2.25 -8.89
C TYR A 128 -2.20 2.96 -7.57
N ASP A 129 -1.31 2.73 -6.61
CA ASP A 129 -1.12 3.54 -5.41
C ASP A 129 0.07 4.50 -5.61
N CYS A 130 0.28 5.43 -4.69
CA CYS A 130 1.42 6.33 -4.70
C CYS A 130 1.90 6.56 -3.27
N GLY A 131 3.18 6.30 -3.02
CA GLY A 131 3.70 6.27 -1.66
C GLY A 131 5.11 5.71 -1.57
N PHE A 132 5.48 5.29 -0.36
CA PHE A 132 6.69 4.52 -0.12
C PHE A 132 6.41 3.34 0.78
N TYR A 133 7.26 2.34 0.70
CA TYR A 133 7.23 1.18 1.58
C TYR A 133 8.68 0.74 1.82
N LEU A 134 9.23 1.13 2.96
CA LEU A 134 10.62 0.88 3.35
C LEU A 134 10.74 -0.26 4.37
N SER A 135 9.66 -0.52 5.12
CA SER A 135 9.57 -1.60 6.11
C SER A 135 8.11 -1.77 6.58
N GLU A 136 7.87 -2.81 7.37
CA GLU A 136 6.59 -3.03 8.06
C GLU A 136 6.19 -1.86 8.98
N PHE A 137 7.14 -1.03 9.40
CA PHE A 137 6.91 0.16 10.25
C PHE A 137 7.03 1.48 9.49
N GLY A 138 7.51 1.46 8.25
CA GLY A 138 7.84 2.63 7.46
C GLY A 138 7.18 2.57 6.09
N HIS A 139 5.87 2.77 6.05
CA HIS A 139 5.08 2.82 4.83
C HIS A 139 4.10 3.99 4.87
N TYR A 140 3.69 4.45 3.70
CA TYR A 140 2.77 5.57 3.56
C TYR A 140 2.07 5.54 2.20
N SER A 141 0.75 5.65 2.17
CA SER A 141 -0.02 5.92 0.94
C SER A 141 -0.54 7.35 0.88
N ALA A 142 -0.08 8.11 -0.13
CA ALA A 142 -0.61 9.45 -0.42
C ALA A 142 -2.08 9.39 -0.87
N LEU A 143 -2.50 8.32 -1.57
CA LEU A 143 -3.92 8.15 -1.92
C LEU A 143 -4.78 8.04 -0.66
N PHE A 144 -4.37 7.22 0.30
CA PHE A 144 -5.13 7.07 1.53
C PHE A 144 -5.14 8.36 2.35
N HIS A 145 -3.97 8.93 2.59
CA HIS A 145 -3.78 10.01 3.55
C HIS A 145 -4.10 11.41 3.00
N GLU A 146 -3.83 11.67 1.73
CA GLU A 146 -3.96 13.01 1.14
C GLU A 146 -5.16 13.12 0.19
N VAL A 147 -5.52 12.04 -0.51
CA VAL A 147 -6.66 12.04 -1.45
C VAL A 147 -7.95 11.61 -0.76
N ILE A 148 -7.98 10.44 -0.10
CA ILE A 148 -9.19 9.90 0.53
C ILE A 148 -9.47 10.63 1.85
N PHE A 149 -8.47 10.80 2.72
CA PHE A 149 -8.65 11.40 4.05
C PHE A 149 -7.98 12.76 4.24
N GLY A 150 -7.38 13.31 3.19
CA GLY A 150 -6.64 14.57 3.26
C GLY A 150 -7.53 15.81 3.38
N VAL A 151 -6.91 16.94 3.71
CA VAL A 151 -7.59 18.26 3.81
C VAL A 151 -7.37 19.13 2.59
N ASN A 152 -6.31 18.90 1.83
CA ASN A 152 -5.97 19.74 0.70
C ASN A 152 -6.98 19.52 -0.45
N GLU A 153 -7.80 20.53 -0.73
CA GLU A 153 -8.85 20.44 -1.75
C GLU A 153 -8.33 20.11 -3.14
N LYS A 154 -7.09 20.49 -3.48
CA LYS A 154 -6.51 20.20 -4.79
C LYS A 154 -6.17 18.72 -4.94
N LEU A 155 -5.62 18.10 -3.89
CA LEU A 155 -5.31 16.66 -3.87
C LEU A 155 -6.59 15.81 -3.81
N ARG A 156 -7.58 16.24 -3.01
CA ARG A 156 -8.88 15.56 -2.90
C ARG A 156 -9.63 15.38 -4.22
N LYS A 157 -9.40 16.24 -5.22
CA LYS A 157 -10.02 16.12 -6.55
C LYS A 157 -9.64 14.83 -7.27
N PHE A 158 -8.48 14.24 -6.96
CA PHE A 158 -8.11 12.92 -7.48
C PHE A 158 -9.05 11.81 -7.00
N GLY A 159 -9.84 12.05 -5.95
CA GLY A 159 -10.88 11.14 -5.48
C GLY A 159 -11.93 10.78 -6.55
N GLU A 160 -12.15 11.67 -7.54
CA GLU A 160 -13.04 11.44 -8.67
C GLU A 160 -12.46 10.46 -9.72
N LEU A 161 -11.14 10.25 -9.69
CA LEU A 161 -10.41 9.38 -10.61
C LEU A 161 -10.16 7.98 -10.01
N LEU A 162 -10.61 7.74 -8.78
CA LEU A 162 -10.41 6.47 -8.09
C LEU A 162 -11.37 5.40 -8.60
N ASN A 163 -10.82 4.21 -8.83
CA ASN A 163 -11.55 3.06 -9.37
C ASN A 163 -12.32 2.27 -8.29
N GLU A 164 -12.81 1.08 -8.65
CA GLU A 164 -13.56 0.26 -7.70
C GLU A 164 -12.75 -0.18 -6.47
N HIS A 165 -11.42 -0.26 -6.60
CA HIS A 165 -10.46 -0.58 -5.55
C HIS A 165 -9.91 0.65 -4.81
N LEU A 166 -10.44 1.84 -5.10
CA LEU A 166 -9.97 3.12 -4.56
C LEU A 166 -8.50 3.40 -4.88
N LEU A 167 -8.07 2.98 -6.07
CA LEU A 167 -6.76 3.23 -6.66
C LEU A 167 -6.90 4.03 -7.96
N LEU A 168 -5.80 4.57 -8.47
CA LEU A 168 -5.79 5.26 -9.77
C LEU A 168 -5.67 4.23 -10.91
N ASP A 169 -6.42 4.42 -12.00
CA ASP A 169 -6.44 3.46 -13.12
C ASP A 169 -5.26 3.58 -14.09
N SER A 170 -4.49 4.67 -14.02
CA SER A 170 -3.39 4.91 -14.96
C SER A 170 -2.17 5.52 -14.29
N ARG A 171 -1.01 5.18 -14.81
CA ARG A 171 0.26 5.78 -14.41
C ARG A 171 0.26 7.30 -14.59
N ASN A 172 -0.33 7.81 -15.66
CA ASN A 172 -0.43 9.26 -15.90
C ASN A 172 -1.16 9.95 -14.73
N ALA A 173 -2.24 9.35 -14.22
CA ALA A 173 -2.96 9.93 -13.08
C ALA A 173 -2.11 9.93 -11.79
N VAL A 174 -1.23 8.93 -11.63
CA VAL A 174 -0.27 8.91 -10.51
C VAL A 174 0.77 10.01 -10.69
N GLU A 175 1.34 10.15 -11.88
CA GLU A 175 2.32 11.19 -12.20
C GLU A 175 1.73 12.59 -12.00
N ASP A 176 0.49 12.82 -12.45
CA ASP A 176 -0.24 14.07 -12.22
C ASP A 176 -0.41 14.38 -10.73
N LEU A 177 -0.70 13.35 -9.92
CA LEU A 177 -0.82 13.47 -8.46
C LEU A 177 0.53 13.81 -7.82
N THR A 178 1.58 13.07 -8.17
CA THR A 178 2.95 13.26 -7.65
C THR A 178 3.48 14.65 -8.02
N ASP A 179 3.27 15.11 -9.25
CA ASP A 179 3.66 16.44 -9.72
C ASP A 179 2.90 17.55 -8.98
N LEU A 180 1.59 17.38 -8.79
CA LEU A 180 0.82 18.33 -8.00
C LEU A 180 1.32 18.39 -6.57
N ARG A 181 1.55 17.23 -5.93
CA ARG A 181 2.06 17.13 -4.58
C ARG A 181 3.39 17.84 -4.41
N LYS A 182 4.34 17.59 -5.32
CA LYS A 182 5.63 18.28 -5.35
C LYS A 182 5.49 19.80 -5.45
N ARG A 183 4.64 20.29 -6.36
CA ARG A 183 4.35 21.74 -6.46
C ARG A 183 3.76 22.33 -5.19
N LEU A 184 2.95 21.56 -4.44
CA LEU A 184 2.38 22.01 -3.17
C LEU A 184 3.44 22.08 -2.06
N LEU A 185 4.33 21.08 -1.99
CA LEU A 185 5.48 21.11 -1.09
C LEU A 185 6.40 22.30 -1.39
N ASP A 186 6.70 22.56 -2.67
CA ASP A 186 7.48 23.74 -3.10
C ASP A 186 6.83 25.08 -2.71
N GLN A 187 5.50 25.09 -2.54
CA GLN A 187 4.72 26.25 -2.08
C GLN A 187 4.64 26.36 -0.55
N GLY A 188 5.26 25.44 0.20
CA GLY A 188 5.21 25.40 1.66
C GLY A 188 3.87 24.91 2.22
N VAL A 189 3.10 24.15 1.43
CA VAL A 189 1.88 23.50 1.93
C VAL A 189 2.28 22.36 2.87
N ASP A 190 1.67 22.35 4.05
CA ASP A 190 1.83 21.31 5.06
C ASP A 190 1.13 20.01 4.61
N LEU A 191 1.93 19.04 4.15
CA LEU A 191 1.50 17.69 3.81
C LEU A 191 2.04 16.70 4.85
N GLU A 192 1.46 15.50 4.93
CA GLU A 192 1.71 14.59 6.06
C GLU A 192 3.16 14.07 6.14
N VAL A 193 3.83 13.97 4.99
CA VAL A 193 5.24 13.59 4.88
C VAL A 193 5.93 14.46 3.83
N ASP A 194 7.21 14.77 4.00
CA ASP A 194 8.01 15.50 2.99
C ASP A 194 8.88 14.55 2.14
N ASP A 195 8.84 13.25 2.43
CA ASP A 195 9.56 12.21 1.70
C ASP A 195 9.12 12.08 0.23
N GLU A 196 10.06 11.56 -0.58
CA GLU A 196 9.80 11.19 -1.95
C GLU A 196 8.83 10.01 -2.00
N ILE A 197 7.78 10.15 -2.81
CA ILE A 197 6.78 9.10 -3.03
C ILE A 197 6.88 8.61 -4.47
N HIS A 198 6.61 7.33 -4.66
CA HIS A 198 6.73 6.66 -5.95
C HIS A 198 5.41 5.99 -6.34
N PRO A 199 5.15 5.83 -7.65
CA PRO A 199 4.07 4.98 -8.13
C PRO A 199 4.27 3.52 -7.71
N ILE A 200 3.19 2.88 -7.26
CA ILE A 200 3.19 1.45 -6.90
C ILE A 200 2.04 0.78 -7.64
N GLY A 201 2.36 -0.17 -8.51
CA GLY A 201 1.35 -1.04 -9.13
C GLY A 201 0.83 -2.03 -8.10
N ILE A 202 -0.49 -2.13 -7.95
CA ILE A 202 -1.11 -3.01 -6.97
C ILE A 202 -1.85 -4.14 -7.69
N TYR A 203 -1.53 -5.37 -7.31
CA TYR A 203 -2.23 -6.56 -7.76
C TYR A 203 -2.86 -7.27 -6.57
N GLY A 204 -4.14 -7.60 -6.66
CA GLY A 204 -4.88 -8.33 -5.63
C GLY A 204 -5.20 -9.75 -6.06
N VAL A 205 -5.46 -10.63 -5.09
CA VAL A 205 -5.87 -12.02 -5.37
C VAL A 205 -7.23 -12.06 -6.09
N ILE A 206 -7.31 -12.86 -7.15
CA ILE A 206 -8.54 -13.18 -7.89
C ILE A 206 -9.41 -14.04 -6.97
N LYS A 207 -10.60 -13.54 -6.60
CA LYS A 207 -11.57 -14.25 -5.75
C LYS A 207 -12.55 -15.08 -6.56
#